data_AF-A0A7S1NRM9-F1
#
_entry.id   AF-A0A7S1NRM9-F1
#
_cell.length_a   1.000
_cell.length_b   1.000
_cell.length_c   1.000
_cell.angle_alpha   90.00
_cell.angle_beta   90.00
_cell.angle_gamma   90.00
#
_symmetry.space_group_name_H-M   'P 1'
#
loop_
_entity.id
_entity.type
_entity.pdbx_description
1 polymer ?
#
loop_
_entity_poly.entity_id
_entity_poly.type
_entity_poly.pdbx_seq_one_letter_code
_entity_poly.pdbx_strand_id
1 'polypeptide(L)'
;FESLERAGLFADEALDLEASAPDGVRRLRVGENHWLVALPGAEAFAAWRVTLDALLIGHEDWVMSTEWHPPVLVDGVPRQPLSLLTCSLDRTMVIWAPDPTTAIWNNAVSVGEFGGLTGLFSQLGFYGCSWGPDGLSMLSHGYVGEFHRWVRKE
;
A
#
# COMPACT_ATOMS: atom_id res chain seq x y z
N PHE A 1 19.77 -14.33 -23.83
CA PHE A 1 19.49 -13.15 -24.69
C PHE A 1 18.79 -13.57 -25.97
N GLU A 2 19.41 -14.35 -26.86
CA GLU A 2 18.75 -14.88 -28.08
C GLU A 2 17.47 -15.71 -27.82
N SER A 3 17.40 -16.47 -26.73
CA SER A 3 16.20 -17.26 -26.39
C SER A 3 15.02 -16.41 -25.90
N LEU A 4 15.30 -15.20 -25.42
CA LEU A 4 14.31 -14.29 -24.84
C LEU A 4 13.60 -13.46 -25.94
N GLU A 5 14.33 -13.10 -27.01
CA GLU A 5 13.74 -12.48 -28.20
C GLU A 5 12.77 -13.42 -28.92
N ARG A 6 13.11 -14.72 -29.02
CA ARG A 6 12.25 -15.73 -29.65
C ARG A 6 10.93 -16.00 -28.94
N ALA A 7 10.82 -15.66 -27.65
CA ALA A 7 9.61 -15.85 -26.86
C ALA A 7 8.58 -14.71 -27.02
N GLY A 8 8.85 -13.71 -27.88
CA GLY A 8 7.95 -12.57 -28.07
C GLY A 8 7.87 -11.61 -26.88
N LEU A 9 8.72 -11.79 -25.85
CA LEU A 9 8.80 -10.91 -24.67
C LEU A 9 9.43 -9.54 -24.98
N PHE A 10 9.91 -9.34 -26.22
CA PHE A 10 10.56 -8.13 -26.73
C PHE A 10 9.86 -7.59 -27.99
N ALA A 11 8.73 -8.17 -28.40
CA ALA A 11 8.04 -7.84 -29.64
C ALA A 11 6.73 -7.08 -29.35
N ASP A 12 6.85 -5.87 -28.82
CA ASP A 12 6.25 -4.68 -29.41
C ASP A 12 6.60 -3.48 -28.53
N GLU A 13 6.97 -2.39 -29.21
CA GLU A 13 7.29 -1.07 -28.66
C GLU A 13 8.54 -0.98 -27.77
N ALA A 14 9.66 -0.67 -28.44
CA ALA A 14 10.77 0.14 -27.92
C ALA A 14 10.89 0.14 -26.40
N LEU A 15 11.53 -0.89 -25.84
CA LEU A 15 12.13 -0.78 -24.53
C LEU A 15 13.02 0.46 -24.57
N ASP A 16 12.62 1.50 -23.83
CA ASP A 16 13.44 2.66 -23.49
C ASP A 16 14.70 2.18 -22.73
N LEU A 17 15.61 1.54 -23.45
CA LEU A 17 16.98 1.26 -23.03
C LEU A 17 17.73 2.58 -22.75
N GLU A 18 17.17 3.72 -23.13
CA GLU A 18 17.74 5.06 -22.95
C GLU A 18 17.30 5.80 -21.67
N ALA A 19 16.40 5.26 -20.84
CA ALA A 19 16.01 5.95 -19.59
C ALA A 19 16.80 5.49 -18.35
N SER A 20 17.97 4.88 -18.52
CA SER A 20 18.94 4.73 -17.42
C SER A 20 19.46 6.12 -17.08
N ALA A 21 19.26 6.56 -15.84
CA ALA A 21 20.03 7.67 -15.34
C ALA A 21 21.54 7.33 -15.48
N PRO A 22 22.42 8.33 -15.71
CA PRO A 22 23.84 8.09 -15.98
C PRO A 22 24.59 7.40 -14.83
N ASP A 23 23.96 7.25 -13.68
CA ASP A 23 24.40 6.55 -12.47
C ASP A 23 23.97 5.06 -12.43
N GLY A 24 23.26 4.56 -13.44
CA GLY A 24 22.74 3.18 -13.49
C GLY A 24 21.48 2.96 -12.66
N VAL A 25 20.90 4.02 -12.08
CA VAL A 25 19.68 3.93 -11.27
C VAL A 25 18.46 3.82 -12.18
N ARG A 26 17.74 2.69 -12.07
CA ARG A 26 16.42 2.53 -12.69
C ARG A 26 15.38 3.26 -11.85
N ARG A 27 14.78 4.32 -12.40
CA ARG A 27 13.70 5.05 -11.74
C ARG A 27 12.38 4.36 -12.01
N LEU A 28 11.56 4.24 -10.96
CA LEU A 28 10.17 3.80 -11.07
C LEU A 28 9.37 4.86 -11.80
N ARG A 29 8.61 4.46 -12.82
CA ARG A 29 7.65 5.33 -13.51
C ARG A 29 6.32 5.27 -12.78
N VAL A 30 5.67 6.43 -12.62
CA VAL A 30 4.28 6.51 -12.17
C VAL A 30 3.42 6.16 -13.38
N GLY A 31 3.05 4.88 -13.51
CA GLY A 31 2.42 4.32 -14.70
C GLY A 31 2.65 2.83 -14.74
N GLU A 32 3.29 2.35 -15.80
CA GLU A 32 3.60 0.94 -15.99
C GLU A 32 5.11 0.68 -15.90
N ASN A 33 5.47 -0.39 -15.21
CA ASN A 33 6.84 -0.86 -15.09
C ASN A 33 6.89 -2.37 -15.34
N HIS A 34 7.79 -2.80 -16.21
CA HIS A 34 8.04 -4.21 -16.51
C HIS A 34 9.36 -4.65 -15.88
N TRP A 35 9.32 -5.78 -15.19
CA TRP A 35 10.46 -6.32 -14.45
C TRP A 35 10.68 -7.77 -14.82
N LEU A 36 11.95 -8.13 -15.03
CA LEU A 36 12.38 -9.52 -15.07
C LEU A 36 13.14 -9.79 -13.78
N VAL A 37 12.61 -10.70 -12.96
CA VAL A 37 13.17 -11.06 -11.67
C VAL A 37 13.84 -12.42 -11.79
N ALA A 38 15.14 -12.49 -11.54
CA ALA A 38 15.86 -13.74 -11.40
C ALA A 38 15.47 -14.39 -10.07
N LEU A 39 15.03 -15.65 -10.11
CA LEU A 39 14.69 -16.36 -8.88
C LEU A 39 15.96 -17.00 -8.29
N PRO A 40 16.21 -16.86 -6.99
CA PRO A 40 17.37 -17.48 -6.36
C PRO A 40 17.40 -19.00 -6.61
N GLY A 41 18.49 -19.50 -7.21
CA GLY A 41 18.68 -20.93 -7.48
C GLY A 41 17.96 -21.48 -8.70
N ALA A 42 17.32 -20.64 -9.53
CA ALA A 42 16.72 -21.05 -10.79
C ALA A 42 17.49 -20.47 -11.99
N GLU A 43 17.65 -21.25 -13.07
CA GLU A 43 18.06 -20.71 -14.39
C GLU A 43 16.91 -20.00 -15.13
N ALA A 44 15.78 -19.81 -14.45
CA ALA A 44 14.57 -19.20 -14.99
C ALA A 44 14.35 -17.78 -14.46
N PHE A 45 13.77 -16.93 -15.30
CA PHE A 45 13.33 -15.58 -14.96
C PHE A 45 11.82 -15.55 -14.82
N ALA A 46 11.32 -14.78 -13.86
CA ALA A 46 9.90 -14.46 -13.75
C ALA A 46 9.65 -13.04 -14.30
N ALA A 47 8.67 -12.89 -15.17
CA ALA A 47 8.24 -11.59 -15.68
C ALA A 47 7.11 -11.02 -14.80
N TRP A 48 7.29 -9.78 -14.36
CA TRP A 48 6.33 -9.04 -13.56
C TRP A 48 5.98 -7.73 -14.24
N ARG A 49 4.71 -7.34 -14.12
CA ARG A 49 4.18 -6.07 -14.61
C ARG A 49 3.56 -5.36 -13.42
N VAL A 50 3.99 -4.13 -13.16
CA VAL A 50 3.48 -3.29 -12.08
C VAL A 50 2.89 -2.04 -12.72
N THR A 51 1.57 -1.89 -12.63
CA THR A 51 0.82 -0.75 -13.12
C THR A 51 0.23 0.04 -11.96
N LEU A 52 0.14 1.36 -12.11
CA LEU A 52 -0.66 2.19 -11.22
C LEU A 52 -2.15 1.85 -11.42
N ASP A 53 -2.78 1.31 -10.38
CA ASP A 53 -4.21 0.95 -10.40
C ASP A 53 -5.08 2.07 -9.81
N ALA A 54 -4.74 2.54 -8.61
CA ALA A 54 -5.51 3.56 -7.89
C ALA A 54 -4.62 4.62 -7.24
N LEU A 55 -5.17 5.83 -7.12
CA LEU A 55 -4.60 6.95 -6.35
C LEU A 55 -5.53 7.27 -5.18
N LEU A 56 -5.03 7.13 -3.96
CA LEU A 56 -5.77 7.40 -2.73
C LEU A 56 -5.48 8.83 -2.27
N ILE A 57 -6.50 9.69 -2.25
CA ILE A 57 -6.35 11.12 -1.89
C ILE A 57 -7.18 11.41 -0.65
N GLY A 58 -6.54 11.93 0.41
CA GLY A 58 -7.27 12.41 1.58
C GLY A 58 -6.43 12.65 2.84
N HIS A 59 -5.24 12.07 2.96
CA HIS A 59 -4.29 12.49 4.00
C HIS A 59 -3.80 13.91 3.75
N GLU A 60 -3.61 14.66 4.83
CA GLU A 60 -3.16 16.06 4.79
C GLU A 60 -1.65 16.21 5.03
N ASP A 61 -0.97 15.11 5.33
CA ASP A 61 0.47 15.05 5.56
C ASP A 61 1.02 13.67 5.14
N TRP A 62 2.29 13.38 5.44
CA TRP A 62 2.98 12.17 5.03
C TRP A 62 2.30 10.90 5.57
N VAL A 63 2.04 9.96 4.66
CA VAL A 63 1.64 8.60 5.02
C VAL A 63 2.84 7.87 5.57
N MET A 64 2.77 7.48 6.85
CA MET A 64 3.88 6.91 7.60
C MET A 64 3.85 5.38 7.59
N SER A 65 2.66 4.77 7.56
CA SER A 65 2.49 3.32 7.49
C SER A 65 1.28 2.94 6.67
N THR A 66 1.35 1.77 6.07
CA THR A 66 0.24 1.16 5.33
C THR A 66 0.18 -0.34 5.59
N GLU A 67 -1.02 -0.87 5.80
CA GLU A 67 -1.24 -2.28 6.08
C GLU A 67 -2.54 -2.77 5.44
N TRP A 68 -2.45 -3.83 4.65
CA TRP A 68 -3.63 -4.51 4.11
C TRP A 68 -4.43 -5.19 5.22
N HIS A 69 -5.75 -5.18 5.11
CA HIS A 69 -6.61 -5.93 6.03
C HIS A 69 -6.19 -7.42 6.06
N PRO A 70 -6.13 -8.05 7.25
CA PRO A 70 -5.75 -9.45 7.36
C PRO A 70 -6.78 -10.38 6.69
N PRO A 71 -6.37 -11.58 6.25
CA PRO A 71 -7.32 -12.58 5.76
C PRO A 71 -8.30 -12.99 6.87
N VAL A 72 -9.58 -13.09 6.51
CA VAL A 72 -10.65 -13.57 7.40
C VAL A 72 -11.29 -14.83 6.83
N LEU A 73 -11.80 -15.70 7.69
CA LEU A 73 -12.53 -16.89 7.25
C LEU A 73 -13.97 -16.51 6.88
N VAL A 74 -14.33 -16.72 5.62
CA VAL A 74 -15.71 -16.58 5.12
C VAL A 74 -16.14 -17.95 4.61
N ASP A 75 -17.15 -18.54 5.24
CA ASP A 75 -17.64 -19.89 4.93
C ASP A 75 -16.52 -20.97 4.96
N GLY A 76 -15.57 -20.83 5.89
CA GLY A 76 -14.42 -21.72 6.03
C GLY A 76 -13.30 -21.51 5.01
N VAL A 77 -13.43 -20.53 4.11
CA VAL A 77 -12.41 -20.19 3.11
C VAL A 77 -11.72 -18.89 3.51
N PRO A 78 -10.37 -18.85 3.61
CA PRO A 78 -9.63 -17.62 3.83
C PRO A 78 -9.86 -16.65 2.67
N ARG A 79 -10.37 -15.46 2.97
CA ARG A 79 -10.53 -14.36 2.01
C ARG A 79 -9.94 -13.10 2.60
N GLN A 80 -9.12 -12.40 1.82
CA GLN A 80 -8.58 -11.12 2.21
C GLN A 80 -9.52 -10.02 1.72
N PRO A 81 -10.09 -9.20 2.63
CA PRO A 81 -10.86 -8.03 2.23
C PRO A 81 -9.98 -7.05 1.48
N LEU A 82 -10.50 -6.46 0.41
CA LEU A 82 -9.81 -5.42 -0.35
C LEU A 82 -9.92 -4.09 0.41
N SER A 83 -9.14 -3.97 1.48
CA SER A 83 -9.17 -2.84 2.41
C SER A 83 -7.75 -2.54 2.87
N LEU A 84 -7.37 -1.27 2.79
CA LEU A 84 -6.04 -0.79 3.10
C LEU A 84 -6.11 0.20 4.26
N LEU A 85 -5.40 -0.10 5.34
CA LEU A 85 -5.19 0.83 6.44
C LEU A 85 -3.98 1.69 6.15
N THR A 86 -4.08 2.95 6.51
CA THR A 86 -2.99 3.92 6.44
C THR A 86 -2.99 4.77 7.70
N CYS A 87 -1.81 5.24 8.12
CA CYS A 87 -1.69 6.28 9.13
C CYS A 87 -0.76 7.38 8.64
N SER A 88 -0.97 8.59 9.14
CA SER A 88 -0.27 9.78 8.68
C SER A 88 0.22 10.65 9.83
N LEU A 89 1.16 11.54 9.48
CA LEU A 89 1.65 12.60 10.34
C LEU A 89 0.54 13.62 10.71
N ASP A 90 -0.57 13.64 9.96
CA ASP A 90 -1.78 14.44 10.24
C ASP A 90 -2.61 13.95 11.46
N ARG A 91 -2.13 12.94 12.20
CA ARG A 91 -2.81 12.28 13.34
C ARG A 91 -4.11 11.56 12.96
N THR A 92 -4.23 11.13 11.71
CA THR A 92 -5.36 10.32 11.26
C THR A 92 -4.92 8.94 10.81
N MET A 93 -5.86 8.00 10.95
CA MET A 93 -5.82 6.71 10.29
C MET A 93 -7.02 6.61 9.37
N VAL A 94 -6.78 6.11 8.17
CA VAL A 94 -7.82 5.93 7.17
C VAL A 94 -7.86 4.47 6.73
N ILE A 95 -9.06 3.89 6.74
CA ILE A 95 -9.37 2.67 5.99
C ILE A 95 -9.84 3.10 4.60
N TRP A 96 -9.10 2.65 3.59
CA TRP A 96 -9.46 2.78 2.19
C TRP A 96 -10.10 1.49 1.72
N ALA A 97 -11.20 1.60 0.99
CA ALA A 97 -11.82 0.47 0.31
C ALA A 97 -12.48 0.93 -0.99
N PRO A 98 -12.49 0.11 -2.04
CA PRO A 98 -13.24 0.41 -3.25
C PRO A 98 -14.74 0.28 -2.98
N ASP A 99 -15.49 1.22 -3.55
CA ASP A 99 -16.95 1.12 -3.57
C ASP A 99 -17.37 -0.12 -4.38
N PRO A 100 -18.29 -0.97 -3.86
CA PRO A 100 -18.66 -2.22 -4.53
C PRO A 100 -19.29 -2.05 -5.91
N THR A 101 -19.84 -0.88 -6.23
CA THR A 101 -20.55 -0.63 -7.49
C THR A 101 -19.63 0.02 -8.53
N THR A 102 -18.81 0.97 -8.10
CA THR A 102 -17.98 1.81 -8.98
C THR A 102 -16.53 1.37 -9.02
N ALA A 103 -16.09 0.50 -8.10
CA ALA A 103 -14.70 0.10 -7.89
C ALA A 103 -13.73 1.27 -7.57
N ILE A 104 -14.26 2.48 -7.33
CA ILE A 104 -13.46 3.65 -6.97
C ILE A 104 -13.07 3.54 -5.51
N TRP A 105 -11.78 3.68 -5.23
CA TRP A 105 -11.26 3.71 -3.87
C TRP A 105 -11.69 4.97 -3.13
N ASN A 106 -12.30 4.79 -1.96
CA ASN A 106 -12.79 5.87 -1.12
C ASN A 106 -12.27 5.73 0.31
N ASN A 107 -12.31 6.84 1.04
CA ASN A 107 -12.13 6.87 2.48
C ASN A 107 -13.38 6.24 3.14
N ALA A 108 -13.29 4.96 3.49
CA ALA A 108 -14.39 4.22 4.07
C ALA A 108 -14.59 4.54 5.55
N VAL A 109 -13.47 4.72 6.27
CA VAL A 109 -13.46 5.08 7.70
C VAL A 109 -12.27 5.98 7.96
N SER A 110 -12.49 7.07 8.68
CA SER A 110 -11.44 7.91 9.25
C SER A 110 -11.55 7.94 10.75
N VAL A 111 -10.45 7.68 11.43
CA VAL A 111 -10.30 7.86 12.87
C VAL A 111 -9.05 8.68 13.15
N GLY A 112 -8.96 9.28 14.33
CA GLY A 112 -7.84 10.13 14.68
C GLY A 112 -8.22 11.15 15.72
N GLU A 113 -7.35 12.13 15.90
CA GLU A 113 -7.56 13.20 16.86
C GLU A 113 -8.22 14.41 16.21
N PHE A 114 -9.54 14.47 16.28
CA PHE A 114 -10.32 15.61 15.82
C PHE A 114 -10.58 16.58 16.98
N GLY A 115 -9.72 17.59 17.14
CA GLY A 115 -10.08 18.83 17.85
C GLY A 115 -9.99 18.89 19.39
N GLY A 116 -9.01 18.31 20.10
CA GLY A 116 -8.83 18.66 21.52
C GLY A 116 -7.68 18.05 22.33
N LEU A 117 -6.91 18.94 23.00
CA LEU A 117 -5.95 18.79 24.12
C LEU A 117 -4.76 17.81 24.04
N THR A 118 -4.79 16.77 23.20
CA THR A 118 -3.63 15.88 22.96
C THR A 118 -2.49 16.56 22.19
N GLY A 119 -2.76 17.71 21.56
CA GLY A 119 -1.75 18.58 20.93
C GLY A 119 -0.70 19.19 21.87
N LEU A 120 -0.75 18.93 23.18
CA LEU A 120 0.35 19.25 24.10
C LEU A 120 1.44 18.16 24.14
N PHE A 121 1.13 16.91 23.78
CA PHE A 121 2.10 15.80 23.84
C PHE A 121 2.15 14.92 22.56
N SER A 122 1.17 14.98 21.66
CA SER A 122 1.16 14.26 20.36
C SER A 122 1.27 15.23 19.18
N GLN A 123 2.29 16.09 19.18
CA GLN A 123 2.46 17.08 18.10
C GLN A 123 2.93 16.47 16.78
N LEU A 124 3.47 15.24 16.82
CA LEU A 124 4.20 14.63 15.72
C LEU A 124 3.42 13.55 14.96
N GLY A 125 2.11 13.38 15.17
CA GLY A 125 1.35 12.43 14.36
C GLY A 125 1.58 10.95 14.68
N PHE A 126 1.02 10.07 13.85
CA PHE A 126 1.21 8.63 13.96
C PHE A 126 2.43 8.17 13.15
N TYR A 127 3.29 7.36 13.77
CA TYR A 127 4.44 6.76 13.11
C TYR A 127 4.09 5.44 12.42
N GLY A 128 3.19 4.66 13.02
CA GLY A 128 2.71 3.45 12.36
C GLY A 128 1.37 2.95 12.87
N CYS A 129 0.78 2.07 12.08
CA CYS A 129 -0.51 1.45 12.35
C CYS A 129 -0.50 -0.03 12.03
N SER A 130 -1.38 -0.78 12.69
CA SER A 130 -1.60 -2.19 12.40
C SER A 130 -3.03 -2.65 12.66
N TRP A 131 -3.47 -3.66 11.93
CA TRP A 131 -4.74 -4.34 12.18
C TRP A 131 -4.66 -5.30 13.36
N GLY A 132 -5.78 -5.46 14.05
CA GLY A 132 -6.00 -6.62 14.90
C GLY A 132 -6.03 -7.90 14.04
N PRO A 133 -5.64 -9.07 14.59
CA PRO A 133 -5.61 -10.33 13.83
C PRO A 133 -6.96 -10.75 13.23
N ASP A 134 -8.05 -10.25 13.81
CA ASP A 134 -9.43 -10.49 13.40
C ASP A 134 -9.97 -9.45 12.39
N GLY A 135 -9.21 -8.38 12.13
CA GLY A 135 -9.65 -7.24 11.32
C GLY A 135 -10.73 -6.37 11.96
N LEU A 136 -11.06 -6.59 13.24
CA LEU A 136 -12.14 -5.85 13.94
C LEU A 136 -11.61 -4.66 14.75
N SER A 137 -10.29 -4.59 14.91
CA SER A 137 -9.64 -3.49 15.59
C SER A 137 -8.42 -3.00 14.83
N MET A 138 -7.99 -1.80 15.14
CA MET A 138 -6.79 -1.19 14.60
C MET A 138 -6.07 -0.46 15.73
N LEU A 139 -4.74 -0.41 15.62
CA LEU A 139 -3.84 0.24 16.56
C LEU A 139 -2.98 1.24 15.79
N SER A 140 -2.79 2.44 16.33
CA SER A 140 -1.64 3.28 15.96
C SER A 140 -0.71 3.48 17.14
N HIS A 141 0.51 3.87 16.81
CA HIS A 141 1.45 4.42 17.75
C HIS A 141 2.02 5.74 17.22
N GLY A 142 2.14 6.71 18.12
CA GLY A 142 2.71 8.02 17.81
C GLY A 142 4.21 8.08 18.09
N TYR A 143 4.83 9.16 17.63
CA TYR A 143 6.26 9.41 17.80
C TYR A 143 6.69 9.58 19.27
N VAL A 144 5.75 9.87 20.17
CA VAL A 144 6.03 10.08 21.61
C VAL A 144 5.75 8.81 22.41
N GLY A 145 5.41 7.70 21.74
CA GLY A 145 5.20 6.39 22.33
C GLY A 145 3.78 6.14 22.84
N GLU A 146 2.83 7.02 22.51
CA GLU A 146 1.41 6.83 22.75
C GLU A 146 0.83 5.75 21.84
N PHE A 147 -0.17 5.02 22.34
CA PHE A 147 -0.90 4.00 21.59
C PHE A 147 -2.38 4.34 21.57
N HIS A 148 -2.98 4.28 20.39
CA HIS A 148 -4.40 4.50 20.20
C HIS A 148 -5.01 3.27 19.55
N ARG A 149 -6.06 2.72 20.17
CA ARG A 149 -6.76 1.55 19.64
C ARG A 149 -8.20 1.91 19.34
N TRP A 150 -8.65 1.55 18.15
CA TRP A 150 -10.05 1.63 17.75
C TRP A 150 -10.59 0.22 17.53
N VAL A 151 -11.82 0.00 17.97
CA VAL A 151 -12.52 -1.28 17.83
C VAL A 151 -13.87 -0.99 17.20
N ARG A 152 -14.23 -1.76 16.17
CA ARG A 152 -15.55 -1.68 15.56
C ARG A 152 -16.60 -2.14 16.59
N LYS A 153 -17.60 -1.30 16.87
CA LYS A 153 -18.74 -1.71 17.69
C LYS A 153 -19.64 -2.66 16.88
N GLU A 154 -20.12 -3.69 17.56
CA GLU A 154 -21.18 -4.60 17.07
C GLU A 154 -22.49 -3.85 16.78
#